data_AF-A0A6J3C237-F1
#
_entry.id   AF-A0A6J3C237-F1
#
_cell.length_a   1.000
_cell.length_b   1.000
_cell.length_c   1.000
_cell.angle_alpha   90.00
_cell.angle_beta   90.00
_cell.angle_gamma   90.00
#
_symmetry.space_group_name_H-M   'P 1'
#
loop_
_entity.id
_entity.type
_entity.pdbx_description
1 polymer ?
#
loop_
_entity_poly.entity_id
_entity_poly.type
_entity_poly.pdbx_seq_one_letter_code
_entity_poly.pdbx_strand_id
1 'polypeptide(L)'
;MIVFIVFQDSHPAIADIHWAVALAHSLGRAELQAMLPLLVKNVQCAPVLSDVLRRCCVAAAGCSRARPAPPRPPTPLRPLLEAALRAYASTTHARLAHISPRHYADFVDFLGKARDTFALAHDGPHQFAALLQEIKLKYKGKKKLMFLVKERFG
;
A
#
# COMPACT_ATOMS: atom_id res chain seq x y z
N MET A 1 -9.91 -12.89 19.87
CA MET A 1 -9.65 -12.54 18.46
C MET A 1 -8.93 -11.19 18.46
N ILE A 2 -7.60 -11.19 18.42
CA ILE A 2 -6.80 -9.97 18.59
C ILE A 2 -6.83 -9.22 17.27
N VAL A 3 -7.65 -8.18 17.20
CA VAL A 3 -7.64 -7.20 16.11
C VAL A 3 -6.39 -6.35 16.31
N PHE A 4 -5.28 -6.75 15.69
CA PHE A 4 -4.09 -5.90 15.64
C PHE A 4 -4.35 -4.75 14.66
N ILE A 5 -4.89 -3.64 15.17
CA ILE A 5 -4.87 -2.35 14.50
C ILE A 5 -3.42 -1.87 14.52
N VAL A 6 -2.59 -2.38 13.61
CA VAL A 6 -1.22 -1.92 13.46
C VAL A 6 -1.25 -0.56 12.76
N PHE A 7 -1.48 0.50 13.54
CA PHE A 7 -1.44 1.88 13.06
C PHE A 7 -0.03 2.49 13.15
N GLN A 8 0.94 1.78 13.71
CA GLN A 8 2.29 2.29 13.93
C GLN A 8 3.27 1.60 12.99
N ASP A 9 3.93 2.39 12.13
CA ASP A 9 4.98 2.02 11.15
C ASP A 9 6.18 1.24 11.78
N SER A 10 6.21 1.06 13.11
CA SER A 10 7.28 0.40 13.87
C SER A 10 6.77 -0.64 14.88
N HIS A 11 5.64 -1.29 14.62
CA HIS A 11 5.15 -2.35 15.51
C HIS A 11 5.98 -3.64 15.31
N PRO A 12 6.42 -4.35 16.36
CA PRO A 12 7.25 -5.56 16.23
C PRO A 12 6.60 -6.64 15.34
N ALA A 13 5.26 -6.76 15.39
CA ALA A 13 4.50 -7.67 14.53
C ALA A 13 4.68 -7.42 13.01
N ILE A 14 5.15 -6.23 12.57
CA ILE A 14 5.45 -5.98 11.15
C ILE A 14 6.60 -6.89 10.70
N ALA A 15 7.63 -7.05 11.53
CA ALA A 15 8.74 -7.97 11.24
C ALA A 15 8.24 -9.42 11.14
N ASP A 16 7.37 -9.83 12.05
CA ASP A 16 6.77 -11.16 12.05
C ASP A 16 5.92 -11.42 10.80
N ILE A 17 5.12 -10.43 10.36
CA ILE A 17 4.35 -10.51 9.11
C ILE A 17 5.28 -10.72 7.92
N HIS A 18 6.35 -9.92 7.83
CA HIS A 18 7.32 -10.04 6.74
C HIS A 18 8.05 -11.38 6.77
N TRP A 19 8.42 -11.86 7.96
CA TRP A 19 9.05 -13.17 8.13
C TRP A 19 8.10 -14.31 7.74
N ALA A 20 6.84 -14.28 8.20
CA ALA A 20 5.84 -15.30 7.88
C ALA A 20 5.54 -15.35 6.38
N VAL A 21 5.43 -14.20 5.70
CA VAL A 21 5.27 -14.14 4.25
C VAL A 21 6.49 -14.71 3.52
N ALA A 22 7.71 -14.40 3.98
CA ALA A 22 8.93 -14.96 3.41
C ALA A 22 9.02 -16.48 3.60
N LEU A 23 8.62 -16.99 4.77
CA LEU A 23 8.54 -18.42 5.05
C LEU A 23 7.52 -19.11 4.15
N ALA A 24 6.27 -18.63 4.09
CA ALA A 24 5.25 -19.21 3.23
C ALA A 24 5.67 -19.18 1.75
N HIS A 25 6.37 -18.12 1.34
CA HIS A 25 6.96 -18.07 0.01
C HIS A 25 7.99 -19.19 -0.21
N SER A 26 8.86 -19.47 0.77
CA SER A 26 9.84 -20.58 0.70
C SER A 26 9.20 -21.96 0.68
N LEU A 27 8.01 -22.11 1.27
CA LEU A 27 7.24 -23.36 1.28
C LEU A 27 6.46 -23.58 -0.02
N GLY A 28 6.09 -22.50 -0.73
CA GLY A 28 5.52 -22.57 -2.08
C GLY A 28 4.26 -21.73 -2.28
N ARG A 29 3.72 -21.78 -3.50
CA ARG A 29 2.59 -20.92 -3.92
C ARG A 29 1.29 -21.21 -3.14
N ALA A 30 1.05 -22.46 -2.74
CA ALA A 30 -0.15 -22.84 -2.01
C ALA A 30 -0.20 -22.22 -0.61
N GLU A 31 0.91 -22.30 0.14
CA GLU A 31 1.04 -21.70 1.47
C GLU A 31 0.91 -20.17 1.41
N LEU A 32 1.54 -19.55 0.42
CA LEU A 32 1.39 -18.11 0.22
C LEU A 32 -0.07 -17.72 -0.05
N GLN A 33 -0.78 -18.47 -0.92
CA GLN A 33 -2.20 -18.22 -1.20
C GLN A 33 -3.08 -18.39 0.03
N ALA A 34 -2.79 -19.38 0.89
CA ALA A 34 -3.50 -19.59 2.15
C ALA A 34 -3.32 -18.42 3.14
N MET A 35 -2.16 -17.73 3.10
CA MET A 35 -1.90 -16.56 3.93
C MET A 35 -2.62 -15.28 3.46
N LEU A 36 -2.82 -15.09 2.16
CA LEU A 36 -3.42 -13.86 1.61
C LEU A 36 -4.75 -13.43 2.27
N PRO A 37 -5.75 -14.30 2.47
CA PRO A 37 -7.01 -13.89 3.11
C PRO A 37 -6.80 -13.46 4.57
N LEU A 38 -5.82 -14.04 5.28
CA LEU A 38 -5.49 -13.65 6.65
C LEU A 38 -4.87 -12.26 6.70
N LEU A 39 -4.00 -11.93 5.75
CA LEU A 39 -3.36 -10.61 5.65
C LEU A 39 -4.40 -9.55 5.30
N VAL A 40 -5.25 -9.81 4.30
CA VAL A 40 -6.34 -8.89 3.90
C VAL A 40 -7.32 -8.62 5.05
N LYS A 41 -7.59 -9.62 5.88
CA LYS A 41 -8.52 -9.50 7.01
C LYS A 41 -7.92 -8.76 8.20
N ASN A 42 -6.64 -9.01 8.52
CA ASN A 42 -6.06 -8.60 9.80
C ASN A 42 -5.06 -7.43 9.70
N VAL A 43 -4.55 -7.11 8.50
CA VAL A 43 -3.59 -6.02 8.31
C VAL A 43 -4.27 -4.83 7.66
N GLN A 44 -4.27 -3.70 8.36
CA GLN A 44 -4.83 -2.43 7.86
C GLN A 44 -3.74 -1.43 7.47
N CYS A 45 -2.47 -1.73 7.76
CA CYS A 45 -1.35 -0.85 7.43
C CYS A 45 -1.06 -0.91 5.93
N ALA A 46 -1.39 0.17 5.21
CA ALA A 46 -1.26 0.23 3.76
C ALA A 46 0.18 -0.03 3.25
N PRO A 47 1.24 0.57 3.86
CA PRO A 47 2.62 0.27 3.49
C PRO A 47 2.97 -1.21 3.63
N VAL A 48 2.56 -1.87 4.72
CA VAL A 48 2.83 -3.30 4.96
C VAL A 48 2.15 -4.16 3.90
N LEU A 49 0.87 -3.92 3.62
CA LEU A 49 0.15 -4.65 2.56
C LEU A 49 0.82 -4.48 1.19
N SER A 50 1.23 -3.25 0.85
CA SER A 50 1.90 -2.97 -0.43
C SER A 50 3.30 -3.56 -0.53
N ASP A 51 4.04 -3.64 0.59
CA ASP A 51 5.36 -4.25 0.62
C ASP A 51 5.26 -5.78 0.48
N VAL A 52 4.33 -6.41 1.21
CA VAL A 52 3.99 -7.83 1.02
C VAL A 52 3.63 -8.11 -0.44
N LEU A 53 2.75 -7.29 -1.04
CA LEU A 53 2.35 -7.42 -2.44
C LEU A 53 3.57 -7.38 -3.38
N ARG A 54 4.47 -6.41 -3.22
CA ARG A 54 5.68 -6.29 -4.03
C ARG A 54 6.59 -7.50 -3.88
N ARG A 55 6.81 -8.00 -2.67
CA ARG A 55 7.61 -9.20 -2.42
C ARG A 55 7.01 -10.43 -3.11
N CYS A 56 5.69 -10.58 -3.06
CA CYS A 56 4.98 -11.66 -3.77
C CYS A 56 5.14 -11.54 -5.30
N CYS A 57 5.10 -10.32 -5.85
CA CYS A 57 5.30 -10.08 -7.28
C CYS A 57 6.74 -10.33 -7.74
N VAL A 58 7.74 -9.83 -7.01
CA VAL A 58 9.17 -10.04 -7.33
C VAL A 58 9.51 -11.52 -7.30
N ALA A 59 9.01 -12.24 -6.31
CA ALA A 59 9.30 -13.65 -6.16
C ALA A 59 8.59 -14.52 -7.22
N ALA A 60 7.38 -14.12 -7.64
CA ALA A 60 6.73 -14.71 -8.81
C ALA A 60 7.50 -14.47 -10.12
N ALA A 61 8.19 -13.33 -10.26
CA ALA A 61 9.07 -13.01 -11.39
C ALA A 61 10.45 -13.70 -11.29
N GLY A 62 10.91 -14.02 -10.08
CA GLY A 62 12.20 -14.69 -9.78
C GLY A 62 12.31 -16.13 -10.30
N CYS A 63 11.20 -16.81 -10.57
CA CYS A 63 11.19 -18.10 -11.28
C CYS A 63 11.49 -17.97 -12.78
N SER A 64 11.53 -16.75 -13.31
CA SER A 64 11.85 -16.46 -14.72
C SER A 64 12.86 -15.34 -14.79
N ARG A 65 14.14 -15.65 -14.55
CA ARG A 65 15.29 -14.73 -14.68
C ARG A 65 15.43 -14.07 -16.07
N ALA A 66 14.53 -14.37 -17.01
CA ALA A 66 14.55 -13.88 -18.38
C ALA A 66 13.39 -12.94 -18.74
N ARG A 67 12.44 -12.65 -17.83
CA ARG A 67 11.27 -11.82 -18.19
C ARG A 67 11.10 -10.62 -17.25
N PRO A 68 10.85 -9.41 -17.78
CA PRO A 68 10.46 -8.28 -16.94
C PRO A 68 9.27 -8.68 -16.07
N ALA A 69 9.26 -8.21 -14.81
CA ALA A 69 8.16 -8.44 -13.90
C ALA A 69 6.84 -8.09 -14.63
N PRO A 70 5.80 -8.94 -14.56
CA PRO A 70 4.56 -8.65 -15.24
C PRO A 70 4.05 -7.29 -14.76
N PRO A 71 3.53 -6.42 -15.67
CA PRO A 71 3.09 -5.08 -15.31
C PRO A 71 1.92 -5.08 -14.31
N ARG A 72 1.36 -6.26 -14.00
CA ARG A 72 0.18 -6.45 -13.17
C ARG A 72 0.40 -7.64 -12.24
N PRO A 73 -0.10 -7.57 -10.99
CA PRO A 73 -0.03 -8.70 -10.09
C PRO A 73 -0.85 -9.88 -10.64
N PRO A 74 -0.35 -11.12 -10.50
CA PRO A 74 -1.11 -12.31 -10.86
C PRO A 74 -2.45 -12.37 -10.10
N THR A 75 -3.45 -13.00 -10.70
CA THR A 75 -4.83 -13.17 -10.21
C THR A 75 -4.97 -13.43 -8.70
N PRO A 76 -4.19 -14.35 -8.07
CA PRO A 76 -4.30 -14.61 -6.63
C PRO A 76 -3.95 -13.41 -5.74
N LEU A 77 -3.15 -12.46 -6.23
CA LEU A 77 -2.74 -11.28 -5.46
C LEU A 77 -3.70 -10.09 -5.59
N ARG A 78 -4.74 -10.19 -6.43
CA ARG A 78 -5.73 -9.11 -6.59
C ARG A 78 -6.42 -8.70 -5.28
N PRO A 79 -6.89 -9.63 -4.42
CA PRO A 79 -7.52 -9.25 -3.15
C PRO A 79 -6.57 -8.47 -2.23
N LEU A 80 -5.27 -8.80 -2.26
CA LEU A 80 -4.25 -8.10 -1.50
C LEU A 80 -3.99 -6.70 -2.05
N LEU A 81 -3.92 -6.55 -3.38
CA LEU A 81 -3.83 -5.24 -4.02
C LEU A 81 -5.03 -4.37 -3.65
N GLU A 82 -6.25 -4.86 -3.82
CA GLU A 82 -7.45 -4.09 -3.48
C GLU A 82 -7.50 -3.69 -2.01
N ALA A 83 -7.07 -4.59 -1.11
CA ALA A 83 -6.95 -4.27 0.31
C ALA A 83 -5.92 -3.14 0.56
N ALA A 84 -4.77 -3.18 -0.12
CA ALA A 84 -3.77 -2.14 -0.04
C ALA A 84 -4.32 -0.79 -0.55
N LEU A 85 -5.04 -0.76 -1.68
CA LEU A 85 -5.64 0.45 -2.23
C LEU A 85 -6.67 1.06 -1.25
N ARG A 86 -7.57 0.24 -0.71
CA ARG A 86 -8.55 0.66 0.30
C ARG A 86 -7.87 1.20 1.56
N ALA A 87 -6.81 0.52 2.03
CA ALA A 87 -6.04 0.94 3.19
C ALA A 87 -5.33 2.29 2.94
N TYR A 88 -4.75 2.50 1.75
CA TYR A 88 -4.14 3.78 1.39
C TYR A 88 -5.17 4.91 1.38
N ALA A 89 -6.34 4.72 0.76
CA ALA A 89 -7.40 5.73 0.75
C ALA A 89 -7.88 6.06 2.17
N SER A 90 -8.22 5.05 2.97
CA SER A 90 -8.68 5.22 4.36
C SER A 90 -7.63 5.94 5.23
N THR A 91 -6.37 5.49 5.16
CA THR A 91 -5.27 6.09 5.93
C THR A 91 -4.98 7.51 5.49
N THR A 92 -5.11 7.82 4.19
CA THR A 92 -4.95 9.19 3.68
C THR A 92 -5.93 10.14 4.36
N HIS A 93 -7.21 9.81 4.38
CA HIS A 93 -8.23 10.65 5.03
C HIS A 93 -8.00 10.74 6.54
N ALA A 94 -7.65 9.64 7.21
CA ALA A 94 -7.37 9.62 8.64
C ALA A 94 -6.18 10.52 9.00
N ARG A 95 -5.06 10.42 8.26
CA ARG A 95 -3.88 11.28 8.46
C ARG A 95 -4.24 12.75 8.23
N LEU A 96 -4.99 13.08 7.18
CA LEU A 96 -5.35 14.46 6.84
C LEU A 96 -6.27 15.15 7.86
N ALA A 97 -7.14 14.40 8.56
CA ALA A 97 -8.04 14.94 9.58
C ALA A 97 -7.29 15.71 10.68
N HIS A 98 -6.11 15.24 11.08
CA HIS A 98 -5.33 15.84 12.17
C HIS A 98 -3.88 16.18 11.77
N ILE A 99 -3.58 16.25 10.46
CA ILE A 99 -2.22 16.55 9.99
C ILE A 99 -1.79 17.98 10.36
N SER A 100 -0.56 18.09 10.87
CA SER A 100 0.14 19.34 11.18
C SER A 100 1.38 19.51 10.28
N PRO A 101 1.94 20.74 10.17
CA PRO A 101 2.99 21.05 9.20
C PRO A 101 4.24 20.16 9.27
N ARG A 102 4.60 19.68 10.47
CA ARG A 102 5.76 18.79 10.66
C ARG A 102 5.62 17.43 9.96
N HIS A 103 4.39 16.98 9.70
CA HIS A 103 4.12 15.68 9.07
C HIS A 103 3.88 15.79 7.55
N TYR A 104 4.03 16.97 6.95
CA TYR A 104 3.74 17.15 5.52
C TYR A 104 4.68 16.36 4.62
N ALA A 105 5.98 16.32 4.94
CA ALA A 105 6.95 15.54 4.18
C ALA A 105 6.59 14.05 4.20
N ASP A 106 6.44 13.47 5.40
CA ASP A 106 6.06 12.07 5.59
C ASP A 106 4.73 11.71 4.91
N PHE A 107 3.75 12.61 4.95
CA PHE A 107 2.48 12.40 4.29
C PHE A 107 2.61 12.42 2.76
N VAL A 108 3.42 13.33 2.22
CA VAL A 108 3.67 13.40 0.78
C VAL A 108 4.46 12.16 0.32
N ASP A 109 5.38 11.63 1.13
CA ASP A 109 6.08 10.35 0.89
C ASP A 109 5.13 9.16 0.96
N PHE A 110 4.22 9.17 1.93
CA PHE A 110 3.15 8.19 2.02
C PHE A 110 2.27 8.18 0.75
N LEU A 111 1.90 9.35 0.22
CA LEU A 111 1.20 9.46 -1.06
C LEU A 111 2.03 8.96 -2.24
N GLY A 112 3.35 9.11 -2.20
CA GLY A 112 4.26 8.55 -3.21
C GLY A 112 4.16 7.03 -3.25
N LYS A 113 4.23 6.38 -2.07
CA LYS A 113 4.06 4.93 -1.94
C LYS A 113 2.66 4.48 -2.39
N ALA A 114 1.64 5.29 -2.10
CA ALA A 114 0.28 5.06 -2.59
C ALA A 114 0.27 5.04 -4.12
N ARG A 115 0.72 6.12 -4.78
CA ARG A 115 0.78 6.22 -6.25
C ARG A 115 1.40 4.99 -6.90
N ASP A 116 2.56 4.57 -6.40
CA ASP A 116 3.28 3.43 -6.95
C ASP A 116 2.48 2.12 -6.80
N THR A 117 1.70 1.98 -5.72
CA THR A 117 0.81 0.83 -5.49
C THR A 117 -0.44 0.90 -6.38
N PHE A 118 -1.04 2.08 -6.52
CA PHE A 118 -2.17 2.31 -7.43
C PHE A 118 -1.77 1.98 -8.87
N ALA A 119 -0.55 2.32 -9.31
CA ALA A 119 -0.08 2.01 -10.66
C ALA A 119 -0.10 0.51 -11.04
N LEU A 120 -0.19 -0.39 -10.05
CA LEU A 120 -0.33 -1.84 -10.27
C LEU A 120 -1.75 -2.27 -10.68
N ALA A 121 -2.76 -1.43 -10.44
CA ALA A 121 -4.16 -1.68 -10.78
C ALA A 121 -4.51 -1.12 -12.17
N HIS A 122 -5.48 -1.73 -12.85
CA HIS A 122 -5.88 -1.32 -14.21
C HIS A 122 -6.35 0.15 -14.26
N ASP A 123 -7.29 0.52 -13.38
CA ASP A 123 -7.81 1.90 -13.25
C ASP A 123 -7.09 2.69 -12.16
N GLY A 124 -5.95 2.18 -11.68
CA GLY A 124 -5.23 2.73 -10.55
C GLY A 124 -4.80 4.19 -10.72
N PRO A 125 -4.22 4.60 -11.87
CA PRO A 125 -3.89 6.00 -12.11
C PRO A 125 -5.10 6.94 -12.00
N HIS A 126 -6.26 6.52 -12.53
CA HIS A 126 -7.50 7.27 -12.42
C HIS A 126 -8.02 7.33 -10.97
N GLN A 127 -7.97 6.22 -10.24
CA GLN A 127 -8.36 6.18 -8.83
C GLN A 127 -7.44 7.06 -7.96
N PHE A 128 -6.13 7.05 -8.21
CA PHE A 128 -5.18 7.90 -7.49
C PHE A 128 -5.40 9.39 -7.81
N ALA A 129 -5.66 9.72 -9.08
CA ALA A 129 -6.02 11.08 -9.49
C ALA A 129 -7.31 11.55 -8.78
N ALA A 130 -8.33 10.70 -8.69
CA ALA A 130 -9.56 11.00 -7.96
C ALA A 130 -9.29 11.27 -6.47
N LEU A 131 -8.49 10.42 -5.82
CA LEU A 131 -8.06 10.62 -4.43
C LEU A 131 -7.34 11.98 -4.25
N LEU A 132 -6.41 12.32 -5.15
CA LEU A 132 -5.72 13.61 -5.11
C LEU A 132 -6.68 14.79 -5.27
N GLN A 133 -7.69 14.68 -6.13
CA GLN A 133 -8.70 15.73 -6.30
C GLN A 133 -9.55 15.89 -5.04
N GLU A 134 -9.95 14.81 -4.39
CA GLU A 134 -10.66 14.87 -3.11
C GLU A 134 -9.83 15.56 -2.03
N ILE A 135 -8.53 15.25 -1.95
CA ILE A 135 -7.59 15.91 -1.02
C ILE A 135 -7.53 17.41 -1.32
N LYS A 136 -7.34 17.78 -2.59
CA LYS A 136 -7.26 19.18 -3.02
C LYS A 136 -8.54 19.95 -2.68
N LEU A 137 -9.71 19.35 -2.91
CA LEU A 137 -11.00 19.98 -2.66
C LEU A 137 -11.25 20.18 -1.16
N LYS A 138 -11.08 19.11 -0.37
CA LYS A 138 -11.42 19.08 1.06
C LYS A 138 -10.42 19.84 1.93
N TYR A 139 -9.15 19.89 1.53
CA TYR A 139 -8.06 20.47 2.31
C TYR A 139 -7.40 21.70 1.64
N LYS A 140 -8.10 22.37 0.71
CA LYS A 140 -7.62 23.58 0.00
C LYS A 140 -7.04 24.69 0.90
N GLY A 141 -7.51 24.80 2.15
CA GLY A 141 -7.03 25.78 3.12
C GLY A 141 -5.59 25.55 3.60
N LYS A 142 -5.07 24.32 3.50
CA LYS A 142 -3.70 23.98 3.92
C LYS A 142 -2.69 24.30 2.80
N LYS A 143 -2.44 25.60 2.53
CA LYS A 143 -1.61 26.10 1.40
C LYS A 143 -0.27 25.38 1.24
N LYS A 144 0.52 25.25 2.33
CA LYS A 144 1.85 24.60 2.27
C LYS A 144 1.74 23.11 1.90
N LEU A 145 0.73 22.39 2.41
CA LEU A 145 0.50 21.00 2.03
C LEU A 145 0.08 20.90 0.56
N MET A 146 -0.83 21.76 0.11
CA MET A 146 -1.30 21.77 -1.28
C MET A 146 -0.18 22.12 -2.27
N PHE A 147 0.75 22.99 -1.88
CA PHE A 147 1.95 23.29 -2.66
C PHE A 147 2.80 22.03 -2.86
N LEU A 148 3.15 21.32 -1.77
CA LEU A 148 3.96 20.09 -1.85
C LEU A 148 3.27 18.97 -2.66
N VAL A 149 1.95 18.82 -2.48
CA VAL A 149 1.17 17.85 -3.25
C VAL A 149 1.17 18.20 -4.75
N LYS A 150 1.04 19.49 -5.09
CA LYS A 150 1.10 19.95 -6.49
C LYS A 150 2.50 19.80 -7.08
N GLU A 151 3.54 20.12 -6.33
CA GLU A 151 4.93 19.99 -6.77
C GLU A 151 5.29 18.53 -7.10
N ARG A 152 4.81 17.57 -6.30
CA ARG A 152 5.14 16.16 -6.49
C ARG A 152 4.23 15.40 -7.45
N PHE A 153 2.95 15.76 -7.54
CA PHE A 153 1.93 14.99 -8.25
C PHE A 153 1.04 15.80 -9.20
N GLY A 154 1.30 17.11 -9.34
CA GLY A 154 0.52 18.03 -10.16
C GLY A 154 1.02 18.15 -11.59
#